data_AF-A0A9W4L362-F1
#
_entry.id   AF-A0A9W4L362-F1
#
_cell.length_a   1.000
_cell.length_b   1.000
_cell.length_c   1.000
_cell.angle_alpha   90.00
_cell.angle_beta   90.00
_cell.angle_gamma   90.00
#
_symmetry.space_group_name_H-M   'P 1'
#
loop_
_entity.id
_entity.type
_entity.pdbx_description
1 polymer ?
#
loop_
_entity_poly.entity_id
_entity_poly.type
_entity_poly.pdbx_seq_one_letter_code
_entity_poly.pdbx_strand_id
1 'polypeptide(L)'
;MSKMNELKVNVEVDQKALKQLASEMELYPNIKQAIAEYKAVADKLEEQQRVLENQILDLQQQYAQNLIDQETANVAEVVYLRIQQKKTAEEMNIIDTLLAETKEEKQELMYHYYKVYRKALSMDGAIASQYDVKPVIDRVLSQTMAIIAEVGMESHQQYLEVFPDVDDLFSDSKVREMYPRILDESFNADRHRPRYNGSNIVLEAHEIESATSGRIPDKFKNKETE
;
A
#
# COMPACT_ATOMS: atom_id res chain seq x y z
N MET A 1 17.17 -14.06 44.78
CA MET A 1 16.89 -13.54 43.42
C MET A 1 15.41 -13.72 43.17
N SER A 2 14.64 -12.64 43.24
CA SER A 2 13.19 -12.71 43.00
C SER A 2 12.96 -12.91 41.51
N LYS A 3 12.13 -13.89 41.12
CA LYS A 3 11.61 -13.96 39.76
C LYS A 3 10.85 -12.65 39.52
N MET A 4 11.30 -11.82 38.58
CA MET A 4 10.48 -10.72 38.11
C MET A 4 9.20 -11.34 37.57
N ASN A 5 8.09 -11.13 38.26
CA ASN A 5 6.78 -11.45 37.72
C ASN A 5 6.57 -10.51 36.52
N GLU A 6 6.78 -11.01 35.32
CA GLU A 6 6.45 -10.30 34.10
C GLU A 6 4.93 -10.08 34.08
N LEU A 7 4.51 -8.81 34.13
CA LEU A 7 3.11 -8.47 33.85
C LEU A 7 2.81 -8.87 32.40
N LYS A 8 1.95 -9.87 32.21
CA LYS A 8 1.41 -10.25 30.91
C LYS A 8 0.06 -9.57 30.72
N VAL A 9 0.10 -8.28 30.35
CA VAL A 9 -1.09 -7.54 29.93
C VAL A 9 -1.04 -7.44 28.41
N ASN A 10 -2.01 -8.05 27.74
CA ASN A 10 -2.13 -7.97 26.29
C ASN A 10 -2.83 -6.66 25.91
N VAL A 11 -2.18 -5.84 25.09
CA VAL A 11 -2.85 -4.74 24.39
C VAL A 11 -3.40 -5.31 23.08
N GLU A 12 -4.71 -5.56 23.05
CA GLU A 12 -5.38 -6.04 21.84
C GLU A 12 -5.70 -4.87 20.92
N VAL A 13 -5.19 -4.94 19.69
CA VAL A 13 -5.60 -4.06 18.60
C VAL A 13 -6.67 -4.78 17.80
N ASP A 14 -7.79 -4.12 17.49
CA ASP A 14 -8.84 -4.67 16.64
C ASP A 14 -8.34 -4.79 15.18
N GLN A 15 -7.69 -5.92 14.91
CA GLN A 15 -7.16 -6.28 13.59
C GLN A 15 -8.27 -6.38 12.54
N LYS A 16 -9.51 -6.70 12.95
CA LYS A 16 -10.64 -6.82 12.02
C LYS A 16 -11.07 -5.43 11.56
N ALA A 17 -11.24 -4.49 12.49
CA ALA A 17 -11.56 -3.10 12.16
C ALA A 17 -10.48 -2.45 11.29
N LEU A 18 -9.19 -2.71 11.59
CA LEU A 18 -8.08 -2.20 10.78
C LEU A 18 -8.10 -2.75 9.34
N LYS A 19 -8.31 -4.07 9.17
CA LYS A 19 -8.41 -4.68 7.84
C LYS A 19 -9.61 -4.15 7.06
N GLN A 20 -10.75 -3.97 7.73
CA GLN A 20 -11.94 -3.41 7.12
C GLN A 20 -11.68 -1.98 6.63
N LEU A 21 -11.15 -1.12 7.50
CA LEU A 21 -10.78 0.25 7.14
C LEU A 21 -9.83 0.27 5.94
N ALA A 22 -8.77 -0.55 5.97
CA ALA A 22 -7.81 -0.63 4.87
C ALA A 22 -8.43 -1.09 3.54
N SER A 23 -9.41 -2.00 3.59
CA SER A 23 -10.09 -2.49 2.38
C SER A 23 -11.09 -1.49 1.79
N GLU A 24 -11.67 -0.62 2.63
CA GLU A 24 -12.63 0.41 2.23
C GLU A 24 -11.94 1.68 1.73
N MET A 25 -10.62 1.79 1.87
CA MET A 25 -9.83 2.90 1.31
C MET A 25 -9.83 2.86 -0.23
N GLU A 26 -10.67 3.68 -0.85
CA GLU A 26 -10.64 3.91 -2.30
C GLU A 26 -9.48 4.84 -2.69
N LEU A 27 -8.25 4.31 -2.72
CA LEU A 27 -7.03 5.11 -2.92
C LEU A 27 -6.78 5.58 -4.36
N TYR A 28 -7.33 4.86 -5.34
CA TYR A 28 -6.99 5.05 -6.77
C TYR A 28 -8.22 5.17 -7.69
N PRO A 29 -9.26 5.94 -7.35
CA PRO A 29 -10.47 6.03 -8.15
C PRO A 29 -10.23 6.71 -9.51
N ASN A 30 -9.41 7.76 -9.56
CA ASN A 30 -9.24 8.55 -10.78
C ASN A 30 -8.44 7.77 -11.84
N ILE A 31 -7.35 7.10 -11.45
CA ILE A 31 -6.56 6.32 -12.41
C ILE A 31 -7.32 5.08 -12.88
N LYS A 32 -8.14 4.45 -12.02
CA LYS A 32 -9.01 3.33 -12.44
C LYS A 32 -9.98 3.76 -13.52
N GLN A 33 -10.61 4.93 -13.36
CA GLN A 33 -11.49 5.50 -14.39
C GLN A 33 -10.71 5.79 -15.68
N ALA A 34 -9.57 6.48 -15.59
CA ALA A 34 -8.77 6.81 -16.77
C ALA A 34 -8.29 5.56 -17.53
N ILE A 35 -7.93 4.49 -16.82
CA ILE A 35 -7.57 3.20 -17.45
C ILE A 35 -8.75 2.57 -18.18
N ALA A 36 -9.95 2.63 -17.60
CA ALA A 36 -11.14 2.10 -18.25
C ALA A 36 -11.46 2.86 -19.56
N GLU A 37 -11.35 4.19 -19.53
CA GLU A 37 -11.55 5.04 -20.71
C GLU A 37 -10.49 4.76 -21.79
N TYR A 38 -9.22 4.63 -21.41
CA TYR A 38 -8.14 4.26 -22.34
C TYR A 38 -8.40 2.91 -23.01
N LYS A 39 -8.70 1.87 -22.22
CA LYS A 39 -8.94 0.51 -22.72
C LYS A 39 -10.12 0.48 -23.69
N ALA A 40 -11.20 1.17 -23.39
CA ALA A 40 -12.37 1.21 -24.27
C ALA A 40 -12.07 1.76 -25.68
N VAL A 41 -11.06 2.64 -25.82
CA VAL A 41 -10.62 3.16 -27.13
C VAL A 41 -9.53 2.26 -27.72
N ALA A 42 -8.56 1.83 -26.91
CA ALA A 42 -7.47 0.98 -27.35
C ALA A 42 -7.98 -0.36 -27.93
N ASP A 43 -8.95 -0.98 -27.27
CA ASP A 43 -9.55 -2.25 -27.70
C ASP A 43 -10.22 -2.12 -29.09
N LYS A 44 -10.83 -0.95 -29.38
CA LYS A 44 -11.43 -0.69 -30.71
C LYS A 44 -10.37 -0.58 -31.80
N LEU A 45 -9.28 0.14 -31.53
CA LEU A 45 -8.16 0.27 -32.47
C LEU A 45 -7.43 -1.06 -32.66
N GLU A 46 -7.37 -1.91 -31.62
CA GLU A 46 -6.81 -3.24 -31.71
C GLU A 46 -7.66 -4.18 -32.56
N GLU A 47 -8.98 -4.15 -32.38
CA GLU A 47 -9.88 -4.91 -33.25
C GLU A 47 -9.83 -4.41 -34.70
N GLN A 48 -9.81 -3.11 -34.93
CA GLN A 48 -9.68 -2.53 -36.27
C GLN A 48 -8.37 -2.98 -36.94
N GLN A 49 -7.24 -2.91 -36.24
CA GLN A 49 -5.96 -3.39 -36.77
C GLN A 49 -6.04 -4.88 -37.12
N ARG A 50 -6.58 -5.72 -36.22
CA ARG A 50 -6.72 -7.17 -36.44
C ARG A 50 -7.56 -7.49 -37.67
N VAL A 51 -8.67 -6.77 -37.88
CA VAL A 51 -9.52 -6.94 -39.06
C VAL A 51 -8.76 -6.57 -40.34
N LEU A 52 -8.05 -5.44 -40.35
CA LEU A 52 -7.27 -5.00 -41.50
C LEU A 52 -6.11 -5.95 -41.83
N GLU A 53 -5.39 -6.46 -40.81
CA GLU A 53 -4.32 -7.45 -40.97
C GLU A 53 -4.82 -8.78 -41.55
N ASN A 54 -6.00 -9.23 -41.14
CA ASN A 54 -6.60 -10.44 -41.75
C ASN A 54 -7.03 -10.18 -43.20
N GLN A 55 -7.67 -9.04 -43.46
CA GLN A 55 -8.10 -8.69 -44.82
C GLN A 55 -6.93 -8.58 -45.80
N ILE A 56 -5.80 -8.00 -45.38
CA ILE A 56 -4.64 -7.88 -46.27
C ILE A 56 -4.00 -9.25 -46.55
N LEU A 57 -3.97 -10.16 -45.58
CA LEU A 57 -3.49 -11.53 -45.78
C LEU A 57 -4.38 -12.29 -46.78
N ASP A 58 -5.70 -12.16 -46.67
CA ASP A 58 -6.64 -12.77 -47.60
C ASP A 58 -6.47 -12.22 -49.02
N LEU A 59 -6.32 -10.90 -49.17
CA LEU A 59 -6.06 -10.27 -50.47
C LEU A 59 -4.70 -10.66 -51.06
N GLN A 60 -3.66 -10.80 -50.23
CA GLN A 60 -2.35 -11.29 -50.68
C GLN A 60 -2.44 -12.72 -51.23
N GLN A 61 -3.21 -13.59 -50.58
CA GLN A 61 -3.46 -14.95 -51.08
C GLN A 61 -4.23 -14.95 -52.40
N GLN A 62 -5.29 -14.13 -52.50
CA GLN A 62 -6.07 -13.98 -53.74
C GLN A 62 -5.21 -13.42 -54.88
N TYR A 63 -4.35 -12.44 -54.60
CA TYR A 63 -3.43 -11.85 -55.56
C TYR A 63 -2.42 -12.88 -56.07
N ALA A 64 -1.85 -13.68 -55.18
CA ALA A 64 -0.93 -14.76 -55.54
C ALA A 64 -1.61 -15.85 -56.38
N GLN A 65 -2.83 -16.26 -56.01
CA GLN A 65 -3.59 -17.24 -56.79
C GLN A 65 -3.93 -16.71 -58.18
N ASN A 66 -4.35 -15.45 -58.28
CA ASN A 66 -4.65 -14.81 -59.56
C ASN A 66 -3.42 -14.81 -60.51
N LEU A 67 -2.22 -14.56 -59.97
CA LEU A 67 -0.98 -14.65 -60.74
C LEU A 67 -0.74 -16.06 -61.31
N ILE A 68 -0.99 -17.11 -60.51
CA ILE A 68 -0.88 -18.51 -60.95
C ILE A 68 -1.92 -18.83 -62.03
N ASP A 69 -3.17 -18.38 -61.83
CA ASP A 69 -4.26 -18.62 -62.77
C ASP A 69 -4.00 -17.98 -64.13
N GLN A 70 -3.32 -16.82 -64.16
CA GLN A 70 -2.91 -16.17 -65.41
C GLN A 70 -1.95 -17.00 -66.25
N GLU A 71 -1.16 -17.92 -65.67
CA GLU A 71 -0.20 -18.75 -66.39
C GLU A 71 -0.88 -19.83 -67.26
N THR A 72 -2.11 -20.21 -66.93
CA THR A 72 -2.85 -21.30 -67.60
C THR A 72 -4.12 -20.84 -68.32
N ALA A 73 -4.48 -19.57 -68.17
CA ALA A 73 -5.69 -18.96 -68.71
C ALA A 73 -5.62 -18.64 -70.23
N ASN A 74 -6.77 -18.64 -70.88
CA ASN A 74 -6.89 -18.15 -72.26
C ASN A 74 -6.92 -16.61 -72.33
N VAL A 75 -6.82 -16.03 -73.53
CA VAL A 75 -6.69 -14.56 -73.72
C VAL A 75 -7.84 -13.77 -73.09
N ALA A 76 -9.08 -14.26 -73.16
CA ALA A 76 -10.23 -13.56 -72.58
C ALA A 76 -10.21 -13.63 -71.05
N GLU A 77 -9.85 -14.78 -70.49
CA GLU A 77 -9.65 -14.99 -69.04
C GLU A 77 -8.50 -14.13 -68.49
N VAL A 78 -7.40 -13.98 -69.22
CA VAL A 78 -6.26 -13.13 -68.84
C VAL A 78 -6.69 -11.66 -68.69
N VAL A 79 -7.56 -11.14 -69.55
CA VAL A 79 -8.07 -9.76 -69.41
C VAL A 79 -8.87 -9.61 -68.12
N TYR A 80 -9.73 -10.58 -67.81
CA TYR A 80 -10.51 -10.59 -66.57
C TYR A 80 -9.62 -10.67 -65.34
N LEU A 81 -8.66 -11.60 -65.32
CA LEU A 81 -7.72 -11.78 -64.22
C LEU A 81 -6.88 -10.52 -63.98
N ARG A 82 -6.43 -9.83 -65.03
CA ARG A 82 -5.72 -8.55 -64.89
C ARG A 82 -6.57 -7.41 -64.31
N ILE A 83 -7.87 -7.37 -64.61
CA ILE A 83 -8.78 -6.39 -64.00
C ILE A 83 -8.92 -6.69 -62.50
N GLN A 84 -9.12 -7.96 -62.15
CA GLN A 84 -9.22 -8.39 -60.74
C GLN A 84 -7.92 -8.15 -59.98
N GLN A 85 -6.76 -8.41 -60.60
CA GLN A 85 -5.45 -8.12 -60.04
C GLN A 85 -5.27 -6.64 -59.70
N LYS A 86 -5.67 -5.73 -60.61
CA LYS A 86 -5.61 -4.28 -60.35
C LYS A 86 -6.50 -3.87 -59.18
N LYS A 87 -7.73 -4.36 -59.12
CA LYS A 87 -8.65 -4.09 -58.00
C LYS A 87 -8.08 -4.57 -56.68
N THR A 88 -7.57 -5.80 -56.65
CA THR A 88 -6.97 -6.40 -55.46
C THR A 88 -5.75 -5.58 -54.99
N ALA A 89 -4.92 -5.11 -55.91
CA ALA A 89 -3.79 -4.24 -55.59
C ALA A 89 -4.22 -2.86 -55.04
N GLU A 90 -5.28 -2.26 -55.59
CA GLU A 90 -5.86 -1.02 -55.07
C GLU A 90 -6.43 -1.22 -53.65
N GLU A 91 -7.16 -2.30 -53.41
CA GLU A 91 -7.70 -2.65 -52.09
C GLU A 91 -6.58 -2.88 -51.05
N MET A 92 -5.50 -3.59 -51.42
CA MET A 92 -4.34 -3.77 -50.54
C MET A 92 -3.69 -2.43 -50.16
N ASN A 93 -3.50 -1.52 -51.12
CA ASN A 93 -2.93 -0.18 -50.85
C ASN A 93 -3.80 0.64 -49.88
N ILE A 94 -5.13 0.54 -50.00
CA ILE A 94 -6.06 1.21 -49.09
C ILE A 94 -5.91 0.64 -47.68
N ILE A 95 -5.85 -0.69 -47.54
CA ILE A 95 -5.68 -1.34 -46.23
C ILE A 95 -4.33 -1.00 -45.60
N ASP A 96 -3.24 -0.99 -46.37
CA ASP A 96 -1.92 -0.57 -45.89
C ASP A 96 -1.95 0.87 -45.34
N THR A 97 -2.68 1.77 -46.02
CA THR A 97 -2.87 3.15 -45.57
C THR A 97 -3.64 3.18 -44.24
N LEU A 98 -4.76 2.46 -44.14
CA LEU A 98 -5.56 2.37 -42.92
C LEU A 98 -4.79 1.74 -41.75
N LEU A 99 -3.91 0.76 -42.02
CA LEU A 99 -3.03 0.16 -41.01
C LEU A 99 -2.01 1.18 -40.49
N ALA A 100 -1.43 1.99 -41.37
CA ALA A 100 -0.53 3.07 -40.98
C ALA A 100 -1.25 4.13 -40.14
N GLU A 101 -2.43 4.58 -40.56
CA GLU A 101 -3.27 5.52 -39.81
C GLU A 101 -3.66 4.95 -38.43
N THR A 102 -4.12 3.70 -38.37
CA THR A 102 -4.48 3.03 -37.10
C THR A 102 -3.28 2.98 -36.14
N LYS A 103 -2.07 2.76 -36.66
CA LYS A 103 -0.84 2.78 -35.85
C LYS A 103 -0.51 4.17 -35.32
N GLU A 104 -0.68 5.20 -36.14
CA GLU A 104 -0.52 6.60 -35.72
C GLU A 104 -1.55 6.98 -34.65
N GLU A 105 -2.82 6.62 -34.84
CA GLU A 105 -3.90 6.85 -33.87
C GLU A 105 -3.61 6.18 -32.52
N LYS A 106 -3.12 4.93 -32.52
CA LYS A 106 -2.70 4.24 -31.29
C LYS A 106 -1.58 5.00 -30.57
N GLN A 107 -0.62 5.52 -31.32
CA GLN A 107 0.49 6.29 -30.77
C GLN A 107 0.01 7.62 -30.17
N GLU A 108 -0.87 8.34 -30.87
CA GLU A 108 -1.50 9.57 -30.39
C GLU A 108 -2.33 9.32 -29.12
N LEU A 109 -3.08 8.22 -29.09
CA LEU A 109 -3.85 7.80 -27.92
C LEU A 109 -2.93 7.62 -26.70
N MET A 110 -1.79 6.95 -26.86
CA MET A 110 -0.81 6.77 -25.79
C MET A 110 -0.27 8.11 -25.28
N TYR A 111 0.06 9.04 -26.18
CA TYR A 111 0.54 10.37 -25.81
C TYR A 111 -0.52 11.21 -25.08
N HIS A 112 -1.77 11.12 -25.53
CA HIS A 112 -2.89 11.76 -24.85
C HIS A 112 -3.06 11.22 -23.44
N TYR A 113 -3.17 9.89 -23.31
CA TYR A 113 -3.43 9.25 -22.02
C TYR A 113 -2.25 9.29 -21.06
N TYR A 114 -1.00 9.46 -21.53
CA TYR A 114 0.12 9.77 -20.64
C TYR A 114 -0.17 11.00 -19.76
N LYS A 115 -0.68 12.08 -20.35
CA LYS A 115 -1.00 13.31 -19.62
C LYS A 115 -2.20 13.10 -18.68
N VAL A 116 -3.20 12.35 -19.13
CA VAL A 116 -4.40 12.02 -18.33
C VAL A 116 -4.02 11.17 -17.12
N TYR A 117 -3.24 10.10 -17.31
CA TYR A 117 -2.77 9.23 -16.24
C TYR A 117 -1.92 10.00 -15.23
N ARG A 118 -1.00 10.85 -15.69
CA ARG A 118 -0.20 11.69 -14.79
C ARG A 118 -1.07 12.58 -13.92
N LYS A 119 -2.12 13.19 -14.48
CA LYS A 119 -3.06 14.03 -13.73
C LYS A 119 -3.89 13.19 -12.75
N ALA A 120 -4.41 12.06 -13.19
CA ALA A 120 -5.19 11.13 -12.36
C ALA A 120 -4.38 10.61 -11.17
N LEU A 121 -3.13 10.19 -11.39
CA LEU A 121 -2.21 9.77 -10.34
C LEU A 121 -1.90 10.89 -9.35
N SER A 122 -1.77 12.14 -9.82
CA SER A 122 -1.59 13.28 -8.93
C SER A 122 -2.81 13.53 -8.05
N MET A 123 -4.02 13.31 -8.57
CA MET A 123 -5.27 13.44 -7.81
C MET A 123 -5.41 12.30 -6.79
N ASP A 124 -5.09 11.07 -7.20
CA ASP A 124 -5.10 9.89 -6.31
C ASP A 124 -4.05 10.00 -5.20
N GLY A 125 -2.86 10.53 -5.50
CA GLY A 125 -1.84 10.82 -4.49
C GLY A 125 -2.34 11.75 -3.38
N ALA A 126 -3.20 12.72 -3.73
CA ALA A 126 -3.83 13.62 -2.76
C ALA A 126 -4.94 12.95 -1.93
N ILE A 127 -5.48 11.81 -2.37
CA ILE A 127 -6.41 10.99 -1.58
C ILE A 127 -5.61 10.18 -0.56
N ALA A 128 -4.54 9.52 -1.00
CA ALA A 128 -3.66 8.76 -0.11
C ALA A 128 -3.09 9.62 1.02
N SER A 129 -2.75 10.88 0.74
CA SER A 129 -2.22 11.80 1.76
C SER A 129 -3.24 12.26 2.82
N GLN A 130 -4.54 11.96 2.64
CA GLN A 130 -5.57 12.27 3.65
C GLN A 130 -5.57 11.26 4.80
N TYR A 131 -4.94 10.10 4.62
CA TYR A 131 -4.90 9.04 5.62
C TYR A 131 -3.71 9.24 6.55
N ASP A 132 -3.92 10.10 7.55
CA ASP A 132 -2.97 10.29 8.64
C ASP A 132 -3.05 9.14 9.65
N VAL A 133 -1.94 8.44 9.85
CA VAL A 133 -1.82 7.35 10.83
C VAL A 133 -1.53 7.85 12.24
N LYS A 134 -1.18 9.13 12.41
CA LYS A 134 -0.86 9.73 13.71
C LYS A 134 -1.97 9.55 14.76
N PRO A 135 -3.26 9.78 14.48
CA PRO A 135 -4.32 9.59 15.48
C PRO A 135 -4.40 8.16 16.03
N VAL A 136 -4.04 7.16 15.21
CA VAL A 136 -3.98 5.76 15.64
C VAL A 136 -2.80 5.54 16.60
N ILE A 137 -1.62 6.08 16.26
CA ILE A 137 -0.43 6.03 17.10
C ILE A 137 -0.69 6.72 18.45
N ASP A 138 -1.23 7.94 18.41
CA ASP A 138 -1.54 8.73 19.61
C ASP A 138 -2.52 8.00 20.54
N ARG A 139 -3.52 7.30 19.97
CA ARG A 139 -4.46 6.47 20.74
C ARG A 139 -3.76 5.30 21.42
N VAL A 140 -2.88 4.57 20.73
CA VAL A 140 -2.13 3.44 21.31
C VAL A 140 -1.17 3.91 22.40
N LEU A 141 -0.46 5.03 22.19
CA LEU A 141 0.41 5.62 23.21
C LEU A 141 -0.39 6.04 24.44
N SER A 142 -1.56 6.64 24.24
CA SER A 142 -2.46 7.02 25.35
C SER A 142 -2.93 5.82 26.14
N GLN A 143 -3.34 4.72 25.47
CA GLN A 143 -3.71 3.46 26.14
C GLN A 143 -2.54 2.86 26.93
N THR A 144 -1.34 2.90 26.37
CA THR A 144 -0.12 2.42 27.05
C THR A 144 0.17 3.22 28.31
N MET A 145 0.03 4.55 28.26
CA MET A 145 0.20 5.42 29.43
C MET A 145 -0.89 5.20 30.49
N ALA A 146 -2.13 4.93 30.07
CA ALA A 146 -3.22 4.61 30.99
C ALA A 146 -2.93 3.33 31.79
N ILE A 147 -2.44 2.26 31.13
CA ILE A 147 -2.06 1.01 31.79
C ILE A 147 -0.94 1.25 32.81
N ILE A 148 0.09 2.01 32.43
CA ILE A 148 1.20 2.33 33.35
C ILE A 148 0.70 3.15 34.55
N ALA A 149 -0.20 4.10 34.31
CA ALA A 149 -0.79 4.92 35.37
C ALA A 149 -1.62 4.07 36.35
N GLU A 150 -2.39 3.10 35.85
CA GLU A 150 -3.17 2.18 36.68
C GLU A 150 -2.28 1.33 37.60
N VAL A 151 -1.20 0.75 37.06
CA VAL A 151 -0.21 0.01 37.88
C VAL A 151 0.46 0.93 38.89
N GLY A 152 0.78 2.17 38.50
CA GLY A 152 1.34 3.17 39.39
C GLY A 152 0.40 3.54 40.54
N MET A 153 -0.88 3.73 40.24
CA MET A 153 -1.93 4.03 41.21
C MET A 153 -2.11 2.88 42.20
N GLU A 154 -2.23 1.65 41.71
CA GLU A 154 -2.39 0.47 42.54
C GLU A 154 -1.16 0.25 43.45
N SER A 155 0.06 0.40 42.91
CA SER A 155 1.30 0.32 43.70
C SER A 155 1.36 1.38 44.79
N HIS A 156 0.93 2.61 44.50
CA HIS A 156 0.91 3.68 45.48
C HIS A 156 -0.14 3.42 46.56
N GLN A 157 -1.34 2.99 46.17
CA GLN A 157 -2.43 2.67 47.09
C GLN A 157 -2.03 1.54 48.06
N GLN A 158 -1.46 0.45 47.55
CA GLN A 158 -0.98 -0.65 48.39
C GLN A 158 0.12 -0.22 49.35
N TYR A 159 1.00 0.73 48.97
CA TYR A 159 1.99 1.26 49.90
C TYR A 159 1.36 2.15 50.97
N LEU A 160 0.37 2.97 50.61
CA LEU A 160 -0.35 3.80 51.58
C LEU A 160 -1.06 2.97 52.66
N GLU A 161 -1.47 1.73 52.36
CA GLU A 161 -2.05 0.83 53.36
C GLU A 161 -1.08 0.45 54.48
N VAL A 162 0.21 0.28 54.15
CA VAL A 162 1.26 -0.10 55.12
C VAL A 162 2.08 1.09 55.62
N PHE A 163 1.99 2.24 54.94
CA PHE A 163 2.80 3.43 55.23
C PHE A 163 2.65 3.92 56.68
N PRO A 164 1.45 3.98 57.30
CA PRO A 164 1.32 4.43 58.68
C PRO A 164 2.15 3.59 59.67
N ASP A 165 2.10 2.27 59.54
CA ASP A 165 2.87 1.36 60.41
C ASP A 165 4.39 1.48 60.16
N VAL A 166 4.78 1.71 58.90
CA VAL A 166 6.18 1.97 58.53
C VAL A 166 6.65 3.30 59.11
N ASP A 167 5.87 4.37 58.95
CA ASP A 167 6.21 5.71 59.43
C ASP A 167 6.29 5.75 60.96
N ASP A 168 5.33 5.15 61.68
CA ASP A 168 5.34 5.07 63.14
C ASP A 168 6.65 4.47 63.68
N LEU A 169 7.11 3.36 63.09
CA LEU A 169 8.37 2.71 63.48
C LEU A 169 9.60 3.55 63.08
N PHE A 170 9.58 4.11 61.87
CA PHE A 170 10.73 4.81 61.29
C PHE A 170 10.88 6.22 61.84
N SER A 171 9.82 6.76 62.44
CA SER A 171 9.78 8.04 63.12
C SER A 171 10.12 7.98 64.61
N ASP A 172 10.25 6.80 65.21
CA ASP A 172 10.69 6.63 66.60
C ASP A 172 12.13 7.16 66.81
N SER A 173 12.31 7.98 67.85
CA SER A 173 13.58 8.66 68.12
C SER A 173 14.71 7.70 68.49
N LYS A 174 14.42 6.61 69.23
CA LYS A 174 15.45 5.63 69.63
C LYS A 174 15.85 4.74 68.45
N VAL A 175 14.90 4.39 67.59
CA VAL A 175 15.18 3.68 66.33
C VAL A 175 16.07 4.53 65.44
N ARG A 176 15.80 5.83 65.31
CA ARG A 176 16.64 6.76 64.55
C ARG A 176 18.03 6.96 65.15
N GLU A 177 18.16 6.99 66.47
CA GLU A 177 19.47 7.05 67.15
C GLU A 177 20.32 5.80 66.88
N MET A 178 19.71 4.62 66.91
CA MET A 178 20.40 3.35 66.65
C MET A 178 20.70 3.13 65.16
N TYR A 179 19.84 3.64 64.27
CA TYR A 179 19.93 3.46 62.82
C TYR A 179 19.77 4.79 62.06
N PRO A 180 20.77 5.68 62.09
CA PRO A 180 20.67 7.04 61.52
C PRO A 180 20.51 7.07 59.99
N ARG A 181 20.78 5.96 59.30
CA ARG A 181 20.54 5.83 57.84
C ARG A 181 19.07 5.72 57.46
N ILE A 182 18.18 5.46 58.43
CA ILE A 182 16.71 5.42 58.23
C ILE A 182 16.15 6.81 57.90
N LEU A 183 16.92 7.89 58.16
CA LEU A 183 16.60 9.25 57.70
C LEU A 183 16.61 9.40 56.18
N ASP A 184 17.00 8.36 55.44
CA ASP A 184 16.84 8.33 53.98
C ASP A 184 15.35 8.40 53.63
N GLU A 185 14.96 9.47 52.94
CA GLU A 185 13.62 9.72 52.40
C GLU A 185 13.13 8.61 51.44
N SER A 186 13.91 7.55 51.21
CA SER A 186 13.55 6.38 50.40
C SER A 186 12.28 5.66 50.86
N PHE A 187 11.83 5.86 52.11
CA PHE A 187 10.59 5.32 52.67
C PHE A 187 9.40 6.29 52.60
N ASN A 188 9.54 7.45 51.96
CA ASN A 188 8.42 8.36 51.75
C ASN A 188 7.40 7.76 50.77
N ALA A 189 6.11 7.93 51.05
CA ALA A 189 5.01 7.43 50.22
C ALA A 189 5.13 7.79 48.74
N ASP A 190 5.65 8.99 48.43
CA ASP A 190 5.82 9.48 47.05
C ASP A 190 6.93 8.76 46.26
N ARG A 191 7.82 8.02 46.95
CA ARG A 191 8.95 7.32 46.33
C ARG A 191 8.66 5.85 46.01
N HIS A 192 7.56 5.30 46.53
CA HIS A 192 7.14 3.93 46.29
C HIS A 192 6.23 3.81 45.07
N ARG A 193 6.86 3.83 43.89
CA ARG A 193 6.21 3.68 42.58
C ARG A 193 6.97 2.67 41.69
N PRO A 194 6.31 2.08 40.67
CA PRO A 194 6.97 1.23 39.70
C PRO A 194 8.15 1.94 39.05
N ARG A 195 9.27 1.24 38.89
CA ARG A 195 10.46 1.77 38.20
C ARG A 195 10.38 1.48 36.71
N TYR A 196 10.53 2.53 35.91
CA TYR A 196 10.83 2.40 34.49
C TYR A 196 12.34 2.55 34.28
N ASN A 197 12.98 1.50 33.79
CA ASN A 197 14.43 1.49 33.52
C ASN A 197 14.76 1.82 32.05
N GLY A 198 13.80 2.38 31.30
CA GLY A 198 13.95 2.63 29.87
C GLY A 198 13.58 1.42 29.02
N SER A 199 12.95 1.69 27.88
CA SER A 199 12.81 0.77 26.77
C SER A 199 13.92 1.08 25.76
N ASN A 200 14.52 0.04 25.16
CA ASN A 200 15.45 0.20 24.04
C ASN A 200 14.71 0.56 22.73
N ILE A 201 13.39 0.67 22.77
CA ILE A 201 12.53 0.90 21.62
C ILE A 201 12.10 2.36 21.62
N VAL A 202 12.64 3.12 20.66
CA VAL A 202 12.21 4.48 20.31
C VAL A 202 11.57 4.41 18.92
N LEU A 203 10.35 4.94 18.79
CA LEU A 203 9.68 5.10 17.50
C LEU A 203 10.20 6.37 16.82
N GLU A 204 11.06 6.20 15.82
CA GLU A 204 11.60 7.32 15.07
C GLU A 204 10.77 7.61 13.82
N ALA A 205 10.76 8.88 13.36
CA ALA A 205 9.96 9.30 12.21
C ALA A 205 10.26 8.47 10.95
N HIS A 206 11.53 8.20 10.68
CA HIS A 206 11.95 7.42 9.51
C HIS A 206 11.45 5.96 9.55
N GLU A 207 11.19 5.42 10.75
CA GLU A 207 10.69 4.06 10.94
C GLU A 207 9.19 3.98 10.72
N ILE A 208 8.49 5.03 11.14
CA ILE A 208 7.07 5.24 10.85
C ILE A 208 6.89 5.39 9.33
N GLU A 209 7.69 6.24 8.69
CA GLU A 209 7.68 6.41 7.23
C GLU A 209 7.95 5.07 6.50
N SER A 210 8.96 4.31 6.94
CA SER A 210 9.23 2.96 6.39
C SER A 210 8.02 2.03 6.56
N ALA A 211 7.34 2.06 7.71
CA ALA A 211 6.14 1.26 7.95
C ALA A 211 4.96 1.66 7.04
N THR A 212 4.85 2.93 6.62
CA THR A 212 3.82 3.35 5.63
C THR A 212 3.99 2.69 4.26
N SER A 213 5.20 2.22 3.94
CA SER A 213 5.47 1.41 2.74
C SER A 213 5.16 -0.09 2.92
N GLY A 214 4.63 -0.49 4.07
CA GLY A 214 4.33 -1.89 4.41
C GLY A 214 5.51 -2.65 5.02
N ARG A 215 6.64 -2.00 5.30
CA ARG A 215 7.84 -2.63 5.87
C ARG A 215 7.96 -2.39 7.37
N ILE A 216 7.88 -3.46 8.16
CA ILE A 216 8.16 -3.40 9.60
C ILE A 216 9.68 -3.40 9.82
N PRO A 217 10.27 -2.39 10.51
CA PRO A 217 11.70 -2.38 10.81
C PRO A 217 12.08 -3.55 11.74
N ASP A 218 13.29 -4.08 11.56
CA ASP A 218 13.71 -5.34 12.20
C ASP A 218 13.68 -5.30 13.73
N LYS A 219 13.92 -4.13 14.33
CA LYS A 219 13.88 -3.94 15.79
C LYS A 219 12.47 -4.08 16.39
N PHE A 220 11.42 -3.99 15.58
CA PHE A 220 10.02 -4.16 15.99
C PHE A 220 9.42 -5.51 15.59
N LYS A 221 10.17 -6.37 14.89
CA LYS A 221 9.69 -7.72 14.57
C LYS A 221 9.70 -8.56 15.83
N ASN A 222 8.54 -9.13 16.18
CA ASN A 222 8.45 -10.08 17.28
C ASN A 222 9.29 -11.32 16.96
N LYS A 223 10.34 -11.53 17.77
CA LYS A 223 11.20 -12.73 17.71
C LYS A 223 10.52 -14.01 18.23
N GLU A 224 9.30 -13.91 18.77
CA GLU A 224 8.54 -15.04 19.32
C GLU A 224 7.63 -15.73 18.28
N THR A 225 7.67 -15.30 17.01
CA THR A 225 6.86 -15.84 15.91
C THR A 225 7.67 -16.48 14.77
N GLU A 226 8.95 -16.81 15.02
CA GLU A 226 9.75 -17.70 14.16
C GLU A 226 9.84 -19.12 14.74
#